data_AF-A0A7R9ZHG9-F1
#
_entry.id   AF-A0A7R9ZHG9-F1
#
_cell.length_a   1.000
_cell.length_b   1.000
_cell.length_c   1.000
_cell.angle_alpha   90.00
_cell.angle_beta   90.00
_cell.angle_gamma   90.00
#
_symmetry.space_group_name_H-M   'P 1'
#
loop_
_entity.id
_entity.type
_entity.pdbx_description
1 polymer ?
#
loop_
_entity_poly.entity_id
_entity_poly.type
_entity_poly.pdbx_seq_one_letter_code
_entity_poly.pdbx_strand_id
1 'polypeptide(L)'
;SVSRNSIVHSHGRCISVEGTNDALLSWNTAYDTAGHCFYLGYESSNNRVERNLGSALNTKIHWGNRPTYFDNDPDASAFFAWYMDNDFVGNVAAGSTYEGFRLHPNWHDCKESG
;
A
#
# COMPACT_ATOMS: atom_id res chain seq x y z
N SER A 1 -4.83 15.05 2.71
CA SER A 1 -4.92 14.19 1.51
C SER A 1 -3.56 14.18 0.80
N VAL A 2 -3.25 13.10 0.08
CA VAL A 2 -2.06 12.99 -0.78
C VAL A 2 -2.54 12.61 -2.18
N SER A 3 -2.39 13.50 -3.15
CA SER A 3 -2.98 13.29 -4.48
C SER A 3 -2.19 13.85 -5.64
N ARG A 4 -2.35 13.21 -6.81
CA ARG A 4 -1.78 13.64 -8.11
C ARG A 4 -0.26 13.70 -8.13
N ASN A 5 0.40 12.80 -7.39
CA ASN A 5 1.84 12.67 -7.37
C ASN A 5 2.33 11.57 -8.33
N SER A 6 3.57 11.69 -8.79
CA SER A 6 4.30 10.64 -9.49
C SER A 6 5.46 10.17 -8.62
N ILE A 7 5.51 8.88 -8.31
CA ILE A 7 6.52 8.27 -7.47
C ILE A 7 7.26 7.23 -8.31
N VAL A 8 8.52 7.49 -8.61
CA VAL A 8 9.32 6.68 -9.54
C VAL A 8 10.64 6.28 -8.90
N HIS A 9 11.09 5.05 -9.13
CA HIS A 9 12.37 4.54 -8.61
C HIS A 9 12.54 4.64 -7.08
N SER A 10 11.44 4.54 -6.33
CA SER A 10 11.51 4.44 -4.86
C SER A 10 12.18 3.12 -4.48
N HIS A 11 13.16 3.17 -3.59
CA HIS A 11 13.85 2.00 -3.03
C HIS A 11 13.17 1.45 -1.76
N GLY A 12 11.95 1.89 -1.50
CA GLY A 12 11.12 1.56 -0.34
C GLY A 12 9.65 1.80 -0.65
N ARG A 13 8.82 1.73 0.39
CA ARG A 13 7.40 2.09 0.29
C ARG A 13 7.20 3.49 -0.31
N CYS A 14 6.11 3.69 -1.04
CA CYS A 14 5.85 4.96 -1.72
C CYS A 14 5.11 5.94 -0.81
N ILE A 15 3.96 5.50 -0.28
CA ILE A 15 3.14 6.23 0.67
C ILE A 15 2.76 5.25 1.76
N SER A 16 3.25 5.51 2.96
CA SER A 16 2.86 4.77 4.16
C SER A 16 1.85 5.58 4.95
N VAL A 17 0.73 4.97 5.29
CA VAL A 17 -0.31 5.49 6.17
C VAL A 17 -0.30 4.61 7.41
N GLU A 18 -0.02 5.17 8.57
CA GLU A 18 0.11 4.44 9.85
C GLU A 18 -0.69 5.19 10.92
N GLY A 19 -1.52 4.48 11.69
CA GLY A 19 -2.33 5.08 12.78
C GLY A 19 -3.19 6.28 12.36
N THR A 20 -3.58 6.35 11.09
CA THR A 20 -4.24 7.53 10.52
C THR A 20 -5.70 7.22 10.19
N ASN A 21 -6.57 8.21 10.40
CA ASN A 21 -7.99 8.15 10.07
C ASN A 21 -8.37 9.28 9.09
N ASP A 22 -9.38 9.04 8.26
CA ASP A 22 -9.98 10.00 7.31
C ASP A 22 -9.02 10.55 6.24
N ALA A 23 -7.90 9.85 5.97
CA ALA A 23 -7.00 10.26 4.91
C ALA A 23 -7.56 9.89 3.52
N LEU A 24 -7.25 10.72 2.53
CA LEU A 24 -7.51 10.44 1.12
C LEU A 24 -6.19 10.33 0.37
N LEU A 25 -5.93 9.16 -0.21
CA LEU A 25 -4.84 8.89 -1.14
C LEU A 25 -5.47 8.73 -2.53
N SER A 26 -5.30 9.70 -3.42
CA SER A 26 -5.98 9.62 -4.73
C SER A 26 -5.17 10.07 -5.94
N TRP A 27 -5.40 9.42 -7.08
CA TRP A 27 -4.79 9.80 -8.36
C TRP A 27 -3.25 9.85 -8.34
N ASN A 28 -2.60 9.08 -7.47
CA ASN A 28 -1.15 8.96 -7.47
C ASN A 28 -0.73 7.85 -8.44
N THR A 29 0.40 8.05 -9.13
CA THR A 29 1.01 7.06 -10.01
C THR A 29 2.34 6.64 -9.44
N ALA A 30 2.54 5.33 -9.30
CA ALA A 30 3.79 4.73 -8.89
C ALA A 30 4.32 3.79 -9.97
N TYR A 31 5.60 3.94 -10.30
CA TYR A 31 6.24 3.15 -11.35
C TYR A 31 7.69 2.76 -10.99
N ASP A 32 8.05 1.49 -11.23
CA ASP A 32 9.36 0.91 -10.92
C ASP A 32 9.82 1.20 -9.48
N THR A 33 8.96 0.89 -8.52
CA THR A 33 9.23 1.06 -7.09
C THR A 33 9.45 -0.29 -6.41
N ALA A 34 10.21 -0.30 -5.31
CA ALA A 34 10.50 -1.51 -4.56
C ALA A 34 9.57 -1.68 -3.34
N GLY A 35 9.21 -2.91 -2.97
CA GLY A 35 8.42 -3.19 -1.76
C GLY A 35 6.93 -2.85 -1.87
N HIS A 36 6.25 -2.61 -0.75
CA HIS A 36 4.82 -2.25 -0.73
C HIS A 36 4.63 -0.77 -1.01
N CYS A 37 3.98 -0.40 -2.11
CA CYS A 37 3.95 1.00 -2.52
C CYS A 37 2.92 1.85 -1.76
N PHE A 38 1.62 1.58 -1.92
CA PHE A 38 0.55 2.20 -1.14
C PHE A 38 0.26 1.31 0.07
N TYR A 39 0.89 1.63 1.20
CA TYR A 39 0.88 0.80 2.39
C TYR A 39 -0.02 1.42 3.47
N LEU A 40 -1.03 0.67 3.91
CA LEU A 40 -1.91 1.01 5.02
C LEU A 40 -1.58 0.09 6.20
N GLY A 41 -0.94 0.71 7.17
CA GLY A 41 -0.32 0.11 8.31
C GLY A 41 -1.28 -0.15 9.47
N TYR A 42 -0.70 -0.37 10.66
CA TYR A 42 -1.49 -0.67 11.84
C TYR A 42 -2.37 0.53 12.23
N GLU A 43 -3.56 0.23 12.74
CA GLU A 43 -4.51 1.25 13.25
C GLU A 43 -4.95 2.30 12.20
N SER A 44 -4.73 2.03 10.91
CA SER A 44 -5.24 2.88 9.83
C SER A 44 -6.67 2.48 9.51
N SER A 45 -7.62 3.39 9.70
CA SER A 45 -9.06 3.16 9.54
C SER A 45 -9.75 4.28 8.78
N ASN A 46 -10.86 3.97 8.11
CA ASN A 46 -11.70 4.91 7.35
C ASN A 46 -10.91 5.80 6.36
N ASN A 47 -9.77 5.32 5.87
CA ASN A 47 -9.01 6.00 4.82
C ASN A 47 -9.55 5.57 3.46
N ARG A 48 -9.50 6.50 2.50
CA ARG A 48 -9.89 6.23 1.12
C ARG A 48 -8.67 6.20 0.22
N VAL A 49 -8.47 5.07 -0.43
CA VAL A 49 -7.43 4.84 -1.43
C VAL A 49 -8.12 4.74 -2.78
N GLU A 50 -8.04 5.80 -3.58
CA GLU A 50 -8.88 5.93 -4.78
C GLU A 50 -8.10 6.22 -6.06
N ARG A 51 -8.36 5.45 -7.12
CA ARG A 51 -7.89 5.75 -8.49
C ARG A 51 -6.38 5.96 -8.57
N ASN A 52 -5.62 5.25 -7.76
CA ASN A 52 -4.16 5.23 -7.84
C ASN A 52 -3.72 4.14 -8.83
N LEU A 53 -2.57 4.35 -9.47
CA LEU A 53 -1.93 3.39 -10.35
C LEU A 53 -0.61 2.96 -9.72
N GLY A 54 -0.43 1.66 -9.51
CA GLY A 54 0.87 1.06 -9.21
C GLY A 54 1.31 0.16 -10.36
N SER A 55 2.52 0.36 -10.89
CA SER A 55 3.03 -0.43 -12.01
C SER A 55 4.50 -0.81 -11.90
N ALA A 56 4.84 -2.01 -12.38
CA ALA A 56 6.21 -2.52 -12.45
C ALA A 56 6.94 -2.55 -11.09
N LEU A 57 6.23 -2.88 -10.00
CA LEU A 57 6.87 -2.99 -8.69
C LEU A 57 7.85 -4.16 -8.65
N ASN A 58 8.98 -3.96 -7.99
CA ASN A 58 10.08 -4.90 -7.94
C ASN A 58 10.42 -5.33 -6.49
N THR A 59 11.12 -6.44 -6.34
CA THR A 59 11.51 -7.02 -5.05
C THR A 59 12.94 -6.64 -4.66
N LYS A 60 13.46 -5.48 -5.10
CA LYS A 60 14.84 -5.06 -4.82
C LYS A 60 15.12 -4.87 -3.31
N ILE A 61 14.09 -4.82 -2.47
CA ILE A 61 14.23 -4.83 -1.01
C ILE A 61 14.50 -6.26 -0.53
N HIS A 62 15.78 -6.64 -0.48
CA HIS A 62 16.23 -7.89 0.14
C HIS A 62 16.42 -7.74 1.66
N TRP A 63 16.30 -8.84 2.41
CA TRP A 63 16.39 -8.86 3.88
C TRP A 63 17.65 -8.16 4.43
N GLY A 64 18.79 -8.26 3.74
CA GLY A 64 20.05 -7.63 4.14
C GLY A 64 20.23 -6.16 3.75
N ASN A 65 19.36 -5.59 2.91
CA ASN A 65 19.49 -4.24 2.34
C ASN A 65 18.29 -3.34 2.70
N ARG A 66 17.60 -3.63 3.80
CA ARG A 66 16.45 -2.84 4.22
C ARG A 66 16.89 -1.48 4.74
N PRO A 67 16.24 -0.38 4.31
CA PRO A 67 16.47 0.94 4.90
C PRO A 67 16.14 0.96 6.39
N THR A 68 15.12 0.20 6.80
CA THR A 68 14.68 0.08 8.20
C THR A 68 14.26 -1.35 8.53
N TYR A 69 14.22 -1.70 9.83
CA TYR A 69 13.77 -3.03 10.29
C TYR A 69 12.33 -3.35 9.84
N PHE A 70 11.50 -2.32 9.69
CA PHE A 70 10.09 -2.43 9.36
C PHE A 70 9.82 -2.48 7.84
N ASP A 71 10.77 -2.13 6.98
CA ASP A 71 10.66 -2.24 5.52
C ASP A 71 11.04 -3.65 5.04
N ASN A 72 10.46 -4.65 5.70
CA ASN A 72 10.57 -6.05 5.34
C ASN A 72 9.49 -6.43 4.34
N ASP A 73 9.65 -5.95 3.11
CA ASP A 73 8.71 -6.17 2.01
C ASP A 73 9.36 -7.00 0.88
N PRO A 74 9.84 -8.23 1.14
CA PRO A 74 10.44 -9.09 0.12
C PRO A 74 9.45 -9.46 -0.99
N ASP A 75 8.17 -9.30 -0.71
CA ASP A 75 7.01 -9.62 -1.53
C ASP A 75 6.23 -8.35 -1.89
N ALA A 76 6.82 -7.56 -2.80
CA ALA A 76 6.30 -6.26 -3.23
C ALA A 76 4.82 -6.28 -3.67
N SER A 77 4.04 -5.31 -3.19
CA SER A 77 2.64 -5.14 -3.62
C SER A 77 2.31 -3.69 -3.95
N ALA A 78 1.43 -3.47 -4.94
CA ALA A 78 1.02 -2.11 -5.28
C ALA A 78 0.20 -1.50 -4.13
N PHE A 79 -0.73 -2.28 -3.61
CA PHE A 79 -1.58 -1.92 -2.48
C PHE A 79 -1.41 -2.94 -1.36
N PHE A 80 -1.16 -2.47 -0.16
CA PHE A 80 -1.04 -3.27 1.05
C PHE A 80 -1.95 -2.69 2.13
N ALA A 81 -2.73 -3.54 2.82
CA ALA A 81 -3.51 -3.12 3.97
C ALA A 81 -3.56 -4.20 5.06
N TRP A 82 -3.25 -3.83 6.30
CA TRP A 82 -3.46 -4.69 7.48
C TRP A 82 -4.91 -4.72 7.98
N TYR A 83 -5.69 -3.67 7.69
CA TYR A 83 -7.05 -3.47 8.18
C TYR A 83 -7.95 -3.13 6.98
N MET A 84 -9.07 -3.84 6.83
CA MET A 84 -10.00 -3.65 5.70
C MET A 84 -11.11 -2.64 5.98
N ASP A 85 -11.07 -1.94 7.12
CA ASP A 85 -11.88 -0.74 7.41
C ASP A 85 -11.47 0.49 6.54
N ASN A 86 -10.75 0.28 5.45
CA ASN A 86 -10.33 1.32 4.52
C ASN A 86 -10.94 1.04 3.14
N ASP A 87 -11.35 2.08 2.44
CA ASP A 87 -11.99 1.96 1.13
C ASP A 87 -10.95 1.95 0.01
N PHE A 88 -10.98 0.91 -0.83
CA PHE A 88 -10.14 0.81 -2.02
C PHE A 88 -11.01 0.88 -3.28
N VAL A 89 -11.04 2.03 -3.96
CA VAL A 89 -11.96 2.27 -5.08
C VAL A 89 -11.22 2.67 -6.36
N GLY A 90 -11.37 1.87 -7.42
CA GLY A 90 -10.86 2.20 -8.75
C GLY A 90 -9.34 2.23 -8.89
N ASN A 91 -8.60 1.62 -7.95
CA ASN A 91 -7.16 1.47 -8.03
C ASN A 91 -6.76 0.44 -9.09
N VAL A 92 -5.60 0.62 -9.71
CA VAL A 92 -5.05 -0.28 -10.73
C VAL A 92 -3.66 -0.73 -10.31
N ALA A 93 -3.43 -2.04 -10.36
CA ALA A 93 -2.10 -2.63 -10.20
C ALA A 93 -1.71 -3.36 -11.49
N ALA A 94 -0.53 -3.08 -12.03
CA ALA A 94 -0.10 -3.66 -13.31
C ALA A 94 1.40 -4.01 -13.32
N GLY A 95 1.72 -5.31 -13.42
CA GLY A 95 3.11 -5.77 -13.62
C GLY A 95 3.98 -5.75 -12.36
N SER A 96 3.40 -5.77 -11.16
CA SER A 96 4.15 -6.02 -9.92
C SER A 96 4.74 -7.43 -9.95
N THR A 97 5.97 -7.58 -9.43
CA THR A 97 6.70 -8.85 -9.41
C THR A 97 6.03 -9.90 -8.50
N TYR A 98 5.29 -9.47 -7.46
CA TYR A 98 4.61 -10.37 -6.53
C TYR A 98 3.08 -10.19 -6.58
N GLU A 99 2.51 -9.18 -5.91
CA GLU A 99 1.07 -9.00 -5.82
C GLU A 99 0.61 -7.61 -6.28
N GLY A 100 -0.62 -7.52 -6.80
CA GLY A 100 -1.27 -6.23 -7.04
C GLY A 100 -1.84 -5.66 -5.74
N PHE A 101 -2.68 -6.45 -5.07
CA PHE A 101 -3.37 -6.09 -3.85
C PHE A 101 -3.12 -7.17 -2.80
N ARG A 102 -2.60 -6.75 -1.64
CA ARG A 102 -2.49 -7.57 -0.45
C ARG A 102 -3.33 -6.96 0.66
N LEU A 103 -4.51 -7.53 0.88
CA LEU A 103 -5.47 -7.02 1.85
C LEU A 103 -5.67 -8.10 2.91
N HIS A 104 -5.34 -7.79 4.15
CA HIS A 104 -5.51 -8.71 5.27
C HIS A 104 -6.83 -8.42 5.99
N PRO A 105 -7.82 -9.33 5.93
CA PRO A 105 -8.98 -9.25 6.81
C PRO A 105 -8.52 -9.52 8.24
N ASN A 106 -8.73 -8.57 9.14
CA ASN A 106 -8.54 -8.84 10.56
C ASN A 106 -9.87 -9.28 11.19
N TRP A 107 -9.80 -9.89 12.37
CA TRP A 107 -10.99 -10.35 13.10
C TRP A 107 -11.85 -9.20 13.68
N HIS A 108 -11.28 -8.00 13.87
CA HIS A 108 -12.01 -6.80 14.28
C HIS A 108 -12.94 -6.26 13.17
N ASP A 109 -12.64 -6.52 11.90
CA ASP A 109 -13.47 -6.11 10.75
C ASP A 109 -14.71 -7.01 10.60
N CYS A 110 -14.64 -8.25 11.09
CA CYS A 110 -15.75 -9.22 11.10
C CYS A 110 -16.65 -9.06 12.33
N LYS A 111 -17.07 -7.84 12.69
CA LYS A 111 -18.12 -7.71 13.71
C LYS A 111 -19.44 -8.18 13.12
N GLU A 112 -19.97 -9.26 13.68
CA GLU A 112 -21.31 -9.75 13.39
C GLU A 112 -22.29 -8.57 13.45
N SER A 113 -23.03 -8.38 12.35
CA SER A 113 -24.19 -7.52 12.31
C SER A 113 -25.21 -8.04 13.32
N GLY A 114 -25.23 -7.43 14.50
CA GLY A 114 -26.22 -7.70 15.55
C GLY A 114 -27.63 -7.33 15.14
#